data_AF-A0A377N8L3-F1
#
_entry.id   AF-A0A377N8L3-F1
#
_cell.length_a   1.000
_cell.length_b   1.000
_cell.length_c   1.000
_cell.angle_alpha   90.00
_cell.angle_beta   90.00
_cell.angle_gamma   90.00
#
_symmetry.space_group_name_H-M   'P 1'
#
loop_
_entity.id
_entity.type
_entity.pdbx_description
1 polymer ?
#
loop_
_entity_poly.entity_id
_entity_poly.type
_entity_poly.pdbx_seq_one_letter_code
_entity_poly.pdbx_strand_id
1 'polypeptide(L)'
;MNRVKTLSQQNLSFLLAIYIGIFLNVSVFYRRFAPMAHNVNLTEVMQAVTEVVAIVLFTFFLLRLLSLGGRLFFRVIASFLLLISVAASYYMVMFNVVIGYGIIASVMTTDIDLSKEVIGWYFFLWMAVVSIIPLIFIWKNDLRLTLIEQMKTPGQRLIPLAILLAVVALVWLPLRMLDRQQSLNEKLTNVDLPSYGGVVAHSYLPSNWLAALGLFAYTQVDESTDTSNLLDPAKKFTYIPPAGIDDTYVVFIIGETTRWDHMGILGYERDTTPAFVARRESGGFPWYLVRHRH
;
A
#
# COMPACT_ATOMS: atom_id res chain seq x y z
N MET A 1 -13.95 -33.90 -19.64
CA MET A 1 -12.59 -33.29 -19.75
C MET A 1 -12.54 -32.02 -18.91
N ASN A 2 -11.89 -32.04 -17.75
CA ASN A 2 -11.83 -30.86 -16.85
C ASN A 2 -10.89 -29.80 -17.41
N ARG A 3 -11.42 -28.81 -18.16
CA ARG A 3 -10.64 -27.68 -18.71
C ARG A 3 -9.82 -26.92 -17.66
N VAL A 4 -10.28 -26.91 -16.40
CA VAL A 4 -9.57 -26.29 -15.26
C VAL A 4 -8.24 -26.99 -14.93
N LYS A 5 -8.16 -28.32 -15.11
CA LYS A 5 -6.94 -29.10 -14.82
C LYS A 5 -5.85 -28.88 -15.88
N THR A 6 -6.23 -28.54 -17.11
CA THR A 6 -5.33 -28.50 -18.28
C THR A 6 -4.89 -27.08 -18.67
N LEU A 7 -5.25 -26.05 -17.90
CA LEU A 7 -4.82 -24.68 -18.17
C LEU A 7 -3.30 -24.56 -18.07
N SER A 8 -2.66 -23.97 -19.08
CA SER A 8 -1.23 -23.67 -19.01
C SER A 8 -0.93 -22.72 -17.86
N GLN A 9 0.28 -22.79 -17.30
CA GLN A 9 0.69 -21.89 -16.22
C GLN A 9 0.59 -20.41 -16.64
N GLN A 10 0.87 -20.11 -17.91
CA GLN A 10 0.73 -18.76 -18.47
C GLN A 10 -0.72 -18.26 -18.43
N ASN A 11 -1.68 -19.07 -18.86
CA ASN A 11 -3.09 -18.68 -18.85
C ASN A 11 -3.62 -18.54 -17.42
N LEU A 12 -3.18 -19.42 -16.51
CA LEU A 12 -3.51 -19.29 -15.09
C LEU A 12 -2.95 -17.98 -14.52
N SER A 13 -1.68 -17.66 -14.80
CA SER A 13 -1.06 -16.41 -14.34
C SER A 13 -1.80 -15.19 -14.87
N PHE A 14 -2.24 -15.23 -16.12
CA PHE A 14 -3.01 -14.14 -16.73
C PHE A 14 -4.40 -13.98 -16.09
N LEU A 15 -5.11 -15.08 -15.84
CA LEU A 15 -6.40 -15.05 -15.15
C LEU A 15 -6.26 -14.51 -13.72
N LEU A 16 -5.24 -14.95 -12.98
CA LEU A 16 -4.94 -14.43 -11.64
C LEU A 16 -4.52 -12.96 -11.69
N ALA A 17 -3.80 -12.53 -12.72
CA ALA A 17 -3.42 -11.14 -12.92
C ALA A 17 -4.62 -10.23 -13.19
N ILE A 18 -5.60 -10.69 -13.98
CA ILE A 18 -6.87 -9.98 -14.15
C ILE A 18 -7.63 -9.93 -12.81
N TYR A 19 -7.67 -11.04 -12.09
CA TYR A 19 -8.37 -11.11 -10.81
C TYR A 19 -7.76 -10.14 -9.77
N ILE A 20 -6.46 -10.21 -9.54
CA ILE A 20 -5.78 -9.36 -8.55
C ILE A 20 -5.68 -7.92 -9.06
N GLY A 21 -5.26 -7.73 -10.30
CA GLY A 21 -5.01 -6.40 -10.88
C GLY A 21 -6.29 -5.61 -11.15
N ILE A 22 -7.39 -6.26 -11.52
CA ILE A 22 -8.67 -5.59 -11.80
C ILE A 22 -9.65 -5.78 -10.64
N PHE A 23 -10.09 -7.01 -10.39
CA PHE A 23 -11.23 -7.27 -9.50
C PHE A 23 -10.97 -6.81 -8.06
N LEU A 24 -9.77 -7.06 -7.51
CA LEU A 24 -9.43 -6.61 -6.16
C LEU A 24 -9.20 -5.09 -6.05
N ASN A 25 -8.95 -4.40 -7.17
CA ASN A 25 -8.68 -2.96 -7.22
C ASN A 25 -9.90 -2.11 -7.64
N VAL A 26 -11.07 -2.70 -7.87
CA VAL A 26 -12.26 -1.98 -8.37
C VAL A 26 -12.61 -0.76 -7.52
N SER A 27 -12.53 -0.86 -6.18
CA SER A 27 -12.81 0.26 -5.28
C SER A 27 -11.82 1.41 -5.44
N VAL A 28 -10.54 1.10 -5.70
CA VAL A 28 -9.51 2.09 -5.93
C VAL A 28 -9.73 2.78 -7.26
N PHE A 29 -10.00 2.02 -8.32
CA PHE A 29 -10.29 2.60 -9.64
C PHE A 29 -11.53 3.50 -9.60
N TYR A 30 -12.57 3.09 -8.88
CA TYR A 30 -13.75 3.92 -8.72
C TYR A 30 -13.40 5.27 -8.09
N ARG A 31 -12.62 5.28 -7.00
CA ARG A 31 -12.19 6.54 -6.35
C ARG A 31 -11.24 7.36 -7.22
N ARG A 32 -10.27 6.70 -7.87
CA ARG A 32 -9.26 7.33 -8.72
C ARG A 32 -9.89 7.99 -9.93
N PHE A 33 -10.87 7.34 -10.55
CA PHE A 33 -11.47 7.78 -11.81
C PHE A 33 -12.83 8.48 -11.63
N ALA A 34 -13.40 8.53 -10.43
CA ALA A 34 -14.63 9.28 -10.14
C ALA A 34 -14.59 10.76 -10.57
N PRO A 35 -13.47 11.51 -10.40
CA PRO A 35 -13.39 12.90 -10.86
C PRO A 35 -13.54 13.03 -12.39
N MET A 36 -13.09 12.03 -13.15
CA MET A 36 -13.12 12.04 -14.63
C MET A 36 -14.53 11.86 -15.20
N ALA A 37 -15.49 11.39 -14.39
CA ALA A 37 -16.87 11.16 -14.83
C ALA A 37 -17.60 12.47 -15.19
N HIS A 38 -17.13 13.61 -14.70
CA HIS A 38 -17.76 14.92 -14.96
C HIS A 38 -17.30 15.55 -16.27
N ASN A 39 -16.04 15.32 -16.68
CA ASN A 39 -15.47 15.84 -17.93
C ASN A 39 -14.58 14.78 -18.57
N VAL A 40 -15.07 14.10 -19.61
CA VAL A 40 -14.33 13.01 -20.25
C VAL A 40 -13.29 13.58 -21.22
N ASN A 41 -12.04 13.67 -20.77
CA ASN A 41 -10.90 14.00 -21.61
C ASN A 41 -10.24 12.72 -22.15
N LEU A 42 -9.90 12.70 -23.45
CA LEU A 42 -9.27 11.53 -24.08
C LEU A 42 -7.93 11.16 -23.42
N THR A 43 -7.15 12.16 -23.01
CA THR A 43 -5.86 11.99 -22.33
C THR A 43 -6.03 11.29 -20.97
N GLU A 44 -7.04 11.70 -20.20
CA GLU A 44 -7.36 11.09 -18.91
C GLU A 44 -7.82 9.63 -19.10
N VAL A 45 -8.66 9.35 -20.09
CA VAL A 45 -9.05 7.97 -20.42
C VAL A 45 -7.84 7.12 -20.80
N MET A 46 -6.91 7.65 -21.60
CA MET A 46 -5.68 6.94 -21.95
C MET A 46 -4.79 6.68 -20.72
N GLN A 47 -4.72 7.62 -19.77
CA GLN A 47 -4.04 7.43 -18.49
C GLN A 47 -4.68 6.31 -17.68
N ALA A 48 -6.00 6.33 -17.50
CA ALA A 48 -6.72 5.30 -16.76
C ALA A 48 -6.53 3.91 -17.37
N VAL A 49 -6.64 3.78 -18.71
CA VAL A 49 -6.37 2.51 -19.41
C VAL A 49 -4.92 2.07 -19.20
N THR A 50 -3.97 3.01 -19.24
CA THR A 50 -2.55 2.71 -19.01
C THR A 50 -2.32 2.19 -17.60
N GLU A 51 -2.90 2.81 -16.57
CA GLU A 51 -2.78 2.36 -15.17
C GLU A 51 -3.35 0.93 -14.99
N VAL A 52 -4.54 0.66 -15.54
CA VAL A 52 -5.19 -0.67 -15.46
C VAL A 52 -4.37 -1.74 -16.20
N VAL A 53 -3.89 -1.44 -17.40
CA VAL A 53 -3.05 -2.37 -18.16
C VAL A 53 -1.72 -2.60 -17.45
N ALA A 54 -1.11 -1.55 -16.92
CA ALA A 54 0.16 -1.64 -16.20
C ALA A 54 0.06 -2.56 -14.99
N ILE A 55 -1.00 -2.45 -14.17
CA ILE A 55 -1.12 -3.29 -12.98
C ILE A 55 -1.41 -4.76 -13.32
N VAL A 56 -2.20 -5.03 -14.35
CA VAL A 56 -2.45 -6.41 -14.82
C VAL A 56 -1.15 -7.02 -15.36
N LEU A 57 -0.44 -6.29 -16.20
CA LEU A 57 0.83 -6.74 -16.77
C LEU A 57 1.91 -6.93 -15.70
N PHE A 58 2.00 -6.04 -14.72
CA PHE A 58 2.90 -6.17 -13.58
C PHE A 58 2.57 -7.42 -12.74
N THR A 59 1.29 -7.62 -12.43
CA THR A 59 0.85 -8.81 -11.67
C THR A 59 1.14 -10.10 -12.43
N PHE A 60 0.89 -10.11 -13.75
CA PHE A 60 1.23 -11.22 -14.62
C PHE A 60 2.73 -11.50 -14.61
N PHE A 61 3.55 -10.46 -14.73
CA PHE A 61 5.02 -10.55 -14.66
C PHE A 61 5.48 -11.18 -13.34
N LEU A 62 4.97 -10.71 -12.20
CA LEU A 62 5.29 -11.27 -10.88
C LEU A 62 4.92 -12.75 -10.78
N LEU A 63 3.69 -13.13 -11.13
CA LEU A 63 3.25 -14.52 -11.10
C LEU A 63 4.08 -15.41 -12.02
N ARG A 64 4.48 -14.88 -13.18
CA ARG A 64 5.32 -15.61 -14.12
C ARG A 64 6.75 -15.76 -13.60
N LEU A 65 7.29 -14.77 -12.88
CA LEU A 65 8.57 -14.85 -12.20
C LEU A 65 8.53 -15.91 -11.08
N LEU A 66 7.46 -15.97 -10.28
CA LEU A 66 7.28 -17.00 -9.25
C LEU A 66 7.27 -18.42 -9.83
N SER A 67 6.87 -18.58 -11.10
CA SER A 67 6.91 -19.88 -11.79
C SER A 67 8.32 -20.45 -11.98
N LEU A 68 9.38 -19.63 -11.82
CA LEU A 68 10.77 -20.09 -11.82
C LEU A 68 11.06 -21.07 -10.69
N GLY A 69 10.44 -20.90 -9.52
CA GLY A 69 10.67 -21.76 -8.35
C GLY A 69 10.06 -23.16 -8.45
N GLY A 70 9.42 -23.48 -9.58
CA GLY A 70 8.74 -24.75 -9.79
C GLY A 70 7.30 -24.79 -9.26
N ARG A 71 6.66 -25.96 -9.35
CA ARG A 71 5.21 -26.09 -9.17
C ARG A 71 4.76 -25.88 -7.73
N LEU A 72 5.44 -26.50 -6.76
CA LEU A 72 5.08 -26.39 -5.33
C LEU A 72 5.31 -24.97 -4.82
N PHE A 73 6.48 -24.39 -5.11
CA PHE A 73 6.81 -23.01 -4.75
C PHE A 73 5.79 -22.03 -5.32
N PHE A 74 5.45 -22.15 -6.60
CA PHE A 74 4.43 -21.31 -7.22
C PHE A 74 3.08 -21.43 -6.50
N ARG A 75 2.61 -22.64 -6.17
CA ARG A 75 1.32 -22.82 -5.47
C ARG A 75 1.29 -22.10 -4.12
N VAL A 76 2.36 -22.26 -3.33
CA VAL A 76 2.44 -21.67 -1.98
C VAL A 76 2.53 -20.15 -2.08
N ILE A 77 3.49 -19.63 -2.85
CA ILE A 77 3.74 -18.18 -2.91
C ILE A 77 2.62 -17.45 -3.66
N ALA A 78 2.04 -18.01 -4.72
CA ALA A 78 0.89 -17.39 -5.39
C ALA A 78 -0.35 -17.38 -4.50
N SER A 79 -0.56 -18.43 -3.69
CA SER A 79 -1.65 -18.44 -2.69
C SER A 79 -1.41 -17.36 -1.63
N PHE A 80 -0.18 -17.19 -1.16
CA PHE A 80 0.17 -16.17 -0.18
C PHE A 80 0.00 -14.75 -0.74
N LEU A 81 0.52 -14.49 -1.94
CA LEU A 81 0.36 -13.21 -2.65
C LEU A 81 -1.12 -12.88 -2.85
N LEU A 82 -1.92 -13.86 -3.27
CA LEU A 82 -3.37 -13.72 -3.41
C LEU A 82 -4.05 -13.40 -2.07
N LEU A 83 -3.77 -14.17 -1.01
CA LEU A 83 -4.40 -13.99 0.31
C LEU A 83 -4.06 -12.63 0.93
N ILE A 84 -2.81 -12.19 0.86
CA ILE A 84 -2.42 -10.84 1.29
C ILE A 84 -3.17 -9.79 0.45
N SER A 85 -3.28 -9.98 -0.86
CA SER A 85 -3.97 -9.03 -1.73
C SER A 85 -5.47 -8.97 -1.43
N VAL A 86 -6.11 -10.08 -1.06
CA VAL A 86 -7.52 -10.14 -0.63
C VAL A 86 -7.70 -9.49 0.74
N ALA A 87 -6.77 -9.69 1.67
CA ALA A 87 -6.79 -9.01 2.96
C ALA A 87 -6.64 -7.49 2.77
N ALA A 88 -5.66 -7.06 1.98
CA ALA A 88 -5.45 -5.66 1.65
C ALA A 88 -6.69 -5.05 0.94
N SER A 89 -7.31 -5.78 0.00
CA SER A 89 -8.51 -5.28 -0.69
C SER A 89 -9.69 -5.05 0.25
N TYR A 90 -9.85 -5.87 1.31
CA TYR A 90 -10.85 -5.63 2.34
C TYR A 90 -10.66 -4.25 2.98
N TYR A 91 -9.44 -3.93 3.41
CA TYR A 91 -9.16 -2.64 4.04
C TYR A 91 -9.36 -1.48 3.06
N MET A 92 -8.97 -1.67 1.81
CA MET A 92 -9.13 -0.66 0.76
C MET A 92 -10.60 -0.40 0.40
N VAL A 93 -11.48 -1.40 0.51
CA VAL A 93 -12.93 -1.27 0.28
C VAL A 93 -13.62 -0.67 1.49
N MET A 94 -13.37 -1.18 2.69
CA MET A 94 -14.14 -0.83 3.90
C MET A 94 -13.69 0.50 4.52
N PHE A 95 -12.39 0.80 4.53
CA PHE A 95 -11.84 1.98 5.20
C PHE A 95 -11.40 3.09 4.23
N ASN A 96 -11.51 2.85 2.91
CA ASN A 96 -11.05 3.78 1.87
C ASN A 96 -9.56 4.16 1.99
N VAL A 97 -8.74 3.25 2.50
CA VAL A 97 -7.31 3.47 2.71
C VAL A 97 -6.49 2.88 1.55
N VAL A 98 -5.30 3.44 1.32
CA VAL A 98 -4.26 2.87 0.46
C VAL A 98 -3.19 2.24 1.32
N ILE A 99 -2.75 1.03 0.98
CA ILE A 99 -1.74 0.30 1.77
C ILE A 99 -0.36 0.93 1.56
N GLY A 100 0.04 1.78 2.50
CA GLY A 100 1.35 2.43 2.54
C GLY A 100 2.27 1.87 3.62
N TYR A 101 3.42 2.52 3.78
CA TYR A 101 4.45 2.17 4.76
C TYR A 101 3.89 2.04 6.18
N GLY A 102 3.13 3.04 6.65
CA GLY A 102 2.63 3.06 8.04
C GLY A 102 1.79 1.84 8.40
N ILE A 103 0.92 1.38 7.49
CA ILE A 103 0.08 0.19 7.74
C ILE A 103 0.94 -1.07 7.82
N ILE A 104 1.93 -1.21 6.92
CA ILE A 104 2.84 -2.36 6.96
C ILE A 104 3.69 -2.32 8.24
N ALA A 105 4.20 -1.15 8.62
CA ALA A 105 4.97 -0.98 9.85
C ALA A 105 4.14 -1.40 11.07
N SER A 106 2.89 -0.93 11.21
CA SER A 106 2.00 -1.32 12.31
C SER A 106 1.70 -2.82 12.35
N VAL A 107 1.52 -3.46 11.19
CA VAL A 107 1.32 -4.92 11.10
C VAL A 107 2.59 -5.68 11.50
N MET A 108 3.77 -5.19 11.09
CA MET A 108 5.06 -5.84 11.40
C MET A 108 5.47 -5.65 12.86
N THR A 109 5.19 -4.49 13.46
CA THR A 109 5.43 -4.24 14.90
C THR A 109 4.38 -4.90 15.79
N THR A 110 3.37 -5.55 15.20
CA THR A 110 2.37 -6.34 15.91
C THR A 110 1.66 -5.51 16.98
N ASP A 111 1.17 -4.33 16.59
CA ASP A 111 0.25 -3.55 17.41
C ASP A 111 -1.12 -4.26 17.45
N ILE A 112 -1.22 -5.24 18.35
CA ILE A 112 -2.31 -6.21 18.46
C ILE A 112 -3.62 -5.53 18.87
N ASP A 113 -3.53 -4.46 19.67
CA ASP A 113 -4.71 -3.80 20.22
C ASP A 113 -5.42 -2.98 19.14
N LEU A 114 -4.68 -2.25 18.31
CA LEU A 114 -5.24 -1.59 17.11
C LEU A 114 -5.80 -2.59 16.09
N SER A 115 -5.09 -3.70 15.88
CA SER A 115 -5.42 -4.63 14.79
C SER A 115 -6.67 -5.48 15.08
N LYS A 116 -6.91 -5.83 16.36
CA LYS A 116 -8.04 -6.70 16.75
C LYS A 116 -9.38 -6.00 16.66
N GLU A 117 -9.46 -4.71 16.97
CA GLU A 117 -10.71 -3.95 16.92
C GLU A 117 -11.25 -3.80 15.49
N VAL A 118 -10.35 -3.89 14.51
CA VAL A 118 -10.68 -3.76 13.08
C VAL A 118 -11.06 -5.10 12.43
N ILE A 119 -10.66 -6.24 13.02
CA ILE A 119 -10.91 -7.59 12.50
C ILE A 119 -12.25 -8.12 13.04
N GLY A 120 -13.35 -7.75 12.37
CA GLY A 120 -14.66 -8.33 12.60
C GLY A 120 -14.90 -9.66 11.86
N TRP A 121 -16.01 -10.35 12.16
CA TRP A 121 -16.41 -11.57 11.43
C TRP A 121 -16.51 -11.37 9.91
N TYR A 122 -16.87 -10.16 9.46
CA TYR A 122 -16.93 -9.79 8.05
C TYR A 122 -15.59 -9.94 7.32
N PHE A 123 -14.46 -9.74 8.01
CA PHE A 123 -13.13 -9.94 7.43
C PHE A 123 -12.91 -11.40 7.04
N PHE A 124 -13.25 -12.35 7.92
CA PHE A 124 -13.11 -13.78 7.64
C PHE A 124 -14.04 -14.23 6.51
N LEU A 125 -15.27 -13.71 6.49
CA LEU A 125 -16.20 -13.99 5.40
C LEU A 125 -15.68 -13.47 4.05
N TRP A 126 -15.15 -12.24 4.03
CA TRP A 126 -14.50 -11.67 2.85
C TRP A 126 -13.33 -12.52 2.39
N MET A 127 -12.41 -12.85 3.30
CA MET A 127 -11.26 -13.71 3.00
C MET A 127 -11.69 -15.03 2.39
N ALA A 128 -12.71 -15.70 2.95
CA ALA A 128 -13.19 -16.98 2.43
C ALA A 128 -13.85 -16.84 1.05
N VAL A 129 -14.83 -15.95 0.91
CA VAL A 129 -15.64 -15.82 -0.32
C VAL A 129 -14.79 -15.31 -1.49
N VAL A 130 -13.94 -14.32 -1.24
CA VAL A 130 -13.15 -13.68 -2.29
C VAL A 130 -11.99 -14.60 -2.70
N SER A 131 -11.30 -15.28 -1.78
CA SER A 131 -10.14 -16.09 -2.13
C SER A 131 -10.44 -17.52 -2.63
N ILE A 132 -11.61 -18.10 -2.31
CA ILE A 132 -11.86 -19.54 -2.56
C ILE A 132 -11.76 -19.90 -4.05
N ILE A 133 -12.34 -19.10 -4.94
CA ILE A 133 -12.33 -19.35 -6.38
C ILE A 133 -10.90 -19.33 -6.93
N PRO A 134 -10.11 -18.25 -6.77
CA PRO A 134 -8.73 -18.22 -7.28
C PRO A 134 -7.82 -19.26 -6.60
N LEU A 135 -8.02 -19.59 -5.33
CA LEU A 135 -7.28 -20.68 -4.67
C LEU A 135 -7.58 -22.04 -5.29
N ILE A 136 -8.85 -22.33 -5.60
CA ILE A 136 -9.22 -23.56 -6.31
C ILE A 136 -8.52 -23.64 -7.67
N PHE A 137 -8.42 -22.54 -8.40
CA PHE A 137 -7.70 -22.49 -9.68
C PHE A 137 -6.19 -22.75 -9.53
N ILE A 138 -5.56 -22.23 -8.48
CA ILE A 138 -4.14 -22.46 -8.19
C ILE A 138 -3.86 -23.93 -7.85
N TRP A 139 -4.69 -24.53 -6.99
CA TRP A 139 -4.43 -25.85 -6.42
C TRP A 139 -4.94 -27.01 -7.29
N LYS A 140 -6.07 -26.85 -8.00
CA LYS A 140 -6.61 -27.90 -8.88
C LYS A 140 -5.92 -27.99 -10.25
N ASN A 141 -5.07 -27.03 -10.60
CA ASN A 141 -4.38 -27.03 -11.89
C ASN A 141 -3.08 -27.85 -11.83
N ASP A 142 -2.81 -28.64 -12.88
CA ASP A 142 -1.59 -29.46 -13.02
C ASP A 142 -0.31 -28.61 -13.19
N LEU A 143 -0.46 -27.30 -13.49
CA LEU A 143 0.59 -26.32 -13.71
C LEU A 143 1.59 -26.76 -14.78
N ARG A 144 1.09 -27.06 -15.97
CA ARG A 144 1.91 -27.45 -17.13
C ARG A 144 2.61 -26.23 -17.73
N LEU A 145 3.83 -26.42 -18.22
CA LEU A 145 4.64 -25.40 -18.90
C LEU A 145 5.02 -24.24 -17.98
N THR A 146 5.58 -24.57 -16.81
CA THR A 146 6.19 -23.58 -15.91
C THR A 146 7.34 -22.85 -16.62
N LEU A 147 7.69 -21.64 -16.15
CA LEU A 147 8.80 -20.89 -16.78
C LEU A 147 10.10 -21.71 -16.76
N ILE A 148 10.38 -22.41 -15.66
CA ILE A 148 11.56 -23.27 -15.55
C ILE A 148 11.53 -24.45 -16.52
N GLU A 149 10.38 -25.08 -16.77
CA GLU A 149 10.23 -26.15 -17.77
C GLU A 149 10.46 -25.63 -19.20
N GLN A 150 9.92 -24.46 -19.53
CA GLN A 150 10.11 -23.84 -20.84
C GLN A 150 11.57 -23.37 -21.05
N MET A 151 12.22 -22.86 -19.99
CA MET A 151 13.63 -22.49 -20.02
C MET A 151 14.56 -23.70 -20.15
N LYS A 152 14.18 -24.87 -19.62
CA LYS A 152 14.98 -26.10 -19.77
C LYS A 152 14.83 -26.72 -21.17
N THR A 153 13.64 -26.65 -21.77
CA THR A 153 13.35 -27.22 -23.10
C THR A 153 14.06 -26.42 -24.21
N PRO A 154 14.97 -27.02 -25.00
CA PRO A 154 15.58 -26.34 -26.14
C PRO A 154 14.52 -25.94 -27.18
N GLY A 155 14.61 -24.72 -27.72
CA GLY A 155 13.64 -24.17 -28.68
C GLY A 155 12.47 -23.39 -28.08
N GLN A 156 12.13 -23.61 -26.80
CA GLN A 156 11.02 -22.89 -26.12
C GLN A 156 11.49 -21.75 -25.21
N ARG A 157 12.80 -21.45 -25.16
CA ARG A 157 13.40 -20.51 -24.19
C ARG A 157 13.19 -19.04 -24.57
N LEU A 158 13.24 -18.74 -25.87
CA LEU A 158 13.23 -17.37 -26.38
C LEU A 158 11.86 -16.71 -26.25
N ILE A 159 10.78 -17.45 -26.52
CA ILE A 159 9.40 -16.94 -26.48
C ILE A 159 9.01 -16.41 -25.09
N PRO A 160 9.12 -17.18 -23.99
CA PRO A 160 8.73 -16.69 -22.67
C PRO A 160 9.62 -15.54 -22.18
N LEU A 161 10.91 -15.56 -22.53
CA LEU A 161 11.81 -14.46 -22.19
C LEU A 161 11.43 -13.19 -22.97
N ALA A 162 11.14 -13.31 -24.27
CA ALA A 162 10.68 -12.20 -25.09
C ALA A 162 9.33 -11.65 -24.59
N ILE A 163 8.41 -12.52 -24.15
CA ILE A 163 7.15 -12.09 -23.54
C ILE A 163 7.43 -11.31 -22.24
N LEU A 164 8.30 -11.80 -21.36
CA LEU A 164 8.65 -11.09 -20.12
C LEU A 164 9.28 -9.72 -20.40
N LEU A 165 10.21 -9.64 -21.36
CA LEU A 165 10.83 -8.38 -21.78
C LEU A 165 9.80 -7.42 -22.40
N ALA A 166 8.90 -7.94 -23.23
CA ALA A 166 7.81 -7.14 -23.80
C ALA A 166 6.88 -6.60 -22.72
N VAL A 167 6.55 -7.41 -21.71
CA VAL A 167 5.74 -6.97 -20.56
C VAL A 167 6.44 -5.86 -19.78
N VAL A 168 7.74 -6.00 -19.50
CA VAL A 168 8.53 -4.94 -18.84
C VAL A 168 8.50 -3.65 -19.67
N ALA A 169 8.72 -3.74 -20.98
CA ALA A 169 8.69 -2.57 -21.87
C ALA A 169 7.30 -1.91 -21.91
N LEU A 170 6.22 -2.71 -21.98
CA LEU A 170 4.83 -2.24 -22.02
C LEU A 170 4.35 -1.62 -20.72
N VAL A 171 4.93 -1.99 -19.58
CA VAL A 171 4.66 -1.32 -18.29
C VAL A 171 5.50 -0.05 -18.17
N TRP A 172 6.81 -0.15 -18.44
CA TRP A 172 7.76 0.91 -18.18
C TRP A 172 7.62 2.10 -19.14
N LEU A 173 7.47 1.85 -20.44
CA LEU A 173 7.46 2.92 -21.44
C LEU A 173 6.27 3.87 -21.27
N PRO A 174 5.00 3.40 -21.17
CA PRO A 174 3.86 4.29 -21.01
C PRO A 174 3.89 5.06 -19.69
N LEU A 175 4.24 4.39 -18.57
CA LEU A 175 4.35 5.06 -17.28
C LEU A 175 5.42 6.14 -17.30
N ARG A 176 6.57 5.89 -17.93
CA ARG A 176 7.64 6.90 -18.06
C ARG A 176 7.24 8.07 -18.97
N MET A 177 6.42 7.83 -19.99
CA MET A 177 5.89 8.91 -20.82
C MET A 177 4.93 9.81 -20.04
N LEU A 178 4.05 9.22 -19.23
CA LEU A 178 3.13 9.95 -18.36
C LEU A 178 3.87 10.73 -17.28
N ASP A 179 4.87 10.13 -16.65
CA ASP A 179 5.74 10.78 -15.66
C ASP A 179 6.48 11.98 -16.26
N ARG A 180 6.98 11.87 -17.49
CA ARG A 180 7.59 13.00 -18.21
C ARG A 180 6.57 14.10 -18.49
N GLN A 181 5.35 13.77 -18.91
CA GLN A 181 4.30 14.77 -19.15
C GLN A 181 3.93 15.50 -17.85
N GLN A 182 3.79 14.78 -16.74
CA GLN A 182 3.50 15.36 -15.44
C GLN A 182 4.63 16.31 -15.00
N SER A 183 5.89 15.87 -15.10
CA SER A 183 7.05 16.71 -14.73
C SER A 183 7.18 18.00 -15.56
N LEU A 184 6.71 18.00 -16.82
CA LEU A 184 6.67 19.21 -17.64
C LEU A 184 5.58 20.16 -17.15
N ASN A 185 4.42 19.63 -16.79
CA ASN A 185 3.33 20.44 -16.25
C ASN A 185 3.68 21.01 -14.87
N GLU A 186 4.31 20.24 -13.99
CA GLU A 186 4.81 20.70 -12.67
C GLU A 186 5.75 21.90 -12.80
N LYS A 187 6.66 21.85 -13.78
CA LYS A 187 7.58 22.98 -14.07
C LYS A 187 6.87 24.22 -14.58
N LEU A 188 5.75 24.06 -15.28
CA LEU A 188 4.95 25.18 -15.78
C LEU A 188 4.03 25.77 -14.72
N THR A 189 3.45 24.93 -13.85
CA THR A 189 2.51 25.34 -12.81
C THR A 189 3.18 25.68 -11.48
N ASN A 190 4.47 25.35 -11.33
CA ASN A 190 5.25 25.48 -10.10
C ASN A 190 4.60 24.77 -8.89
N VAL A 191 3.96 23.63 -9.17
CA VAL A 191 3.35 22.73 -8.16
C VAL A 191 4.17 21.44 -8.16
N ASP A 192 4.70 21.09 -7.01
CA ASP A 192 5.44 19.84 -6.82
C ASP A 192 4.46 18.70 -6.52
N LEU A 193 4.49 17.64 -7.33
CA LEU A 193 3.61 16.49 -7.22
C LEU A 193 4.45 15.21 -7.13
N PRO A 194 3.98 14.16 -6.45
CA PRO A 194 4.65 12.87 -6.46
C PRO A 194 4.76 12.31 -7.88
N SER A 195 5.86 11.60 -8.17
CA SER A 195 6.05 10.88 -9.44
C SER A 195 4.82 10.04 -9.80
N TYR A 196 4.39 10.13 -11.07
CA TYR A 196 3.23 9.41 -11.56
C TYR A 196 3.39 7.90 -11.35
N GLY A 197 4.56 7.36 -11.70
CA GLY A 197 4.89 5.95 -11.51
C GLY A 197 4.89 5.53 -10.03
N GLY A 198 5.36 6.41 -9.13
CA GLY A 198 5.29 6.20 -7.69
C GLY A 198 3.86 6.11 -7.19
N VAL A 199 2.98 7.02 -7.62
CA VAL A 199 1.56 6.98 -7.26
C VAL A 199 0.92 5.66 -7.69
N VAL A 200 1.15 5.22 -8.94
CA VAL A 200 0.61 3.95 -9.45
C VAL A 200 1.14 2.76 -8.64
N ALA A 201 2.45 2.72 -8.37
CA ALA A 201 3.08 1.63 -7.62
C ALA A 201 2.50 1.49 -6.21
N HIS A 202 2.22 2.61 -5.53
CA HIS A 202 1.69 2.61 -4.17
C HIS A 202 0.15 2.56 -4.08
N SER A 203 -0.58 2.70 -5.19
CA SER A 203 -2.05 2.76 -5.15
C SER A 203 -2.73 1.40 -5.31
N TYR A 204 -2.16 0.50 -6.10
CA TYR A 204 -2.85 -0.71 -6.57
C TYR A 204 -2.26 -2.02 -6.05
N LEU A 205 -3.09 -3.05 -5.93
CA LEU A 205 -2.70 -4.41 -5.59
C LEU A 205 -2.10 -5.15 -6.80
N PRO A 206 -1.03 -5.94 -6.62
CA PRO A 206 -0.30 -6.18 -5.38
C PRO A 206 0.88 -5.21 -5.17
N SER A 207 1.08 -4.23 -6.07
CA SER A 207 2.27 -3.38 -6.05
C SER A 207 2.37 -2.52 -4.78
N ASN A 208 1.25 -2.09 -4.23
CA ASN A 208 1.17 -1.20 -3.07
C ASN A 208 1.84 -1.78 -1.82
N TRP A 209 1.37 -2.94 -1.36
CA TRP A 209 1.88 -3.60 -0.18
C TRP A 209 3.26 -4.19 -0.44
N LEU A 210 3.57 -4.60 -1.69
CA LEU A 210 4.93 -5.05 -2.05
C LEU A 210 5.94 -3.90 -1.96
N ALA A 211 5.60 -2.72 -2.49
CA ALA A 211 6.47 -1.54 -2.43
C ALA A 211 6.60 -1.04 -0.98
N ALA A 212 5.50 -1.01 -0.22
CA ALA A 212 5.52 -0.65 1.19
C ALA A 212 6.34 -1.63 2.04
N LEU A 213 6.23 -2.94 1.79
CA LEU A 213 7.04 -3.96 2.44
C LEU A 213 8.52 -3.83 2.08
N GLY A 214 8.83 -3.58 0.81
CA GLY A 214 10.20 -3.35 0.35
C GLY A 214 10.82 -2.11 1.01
N LEU A 215 10.05 -1.02 1.10
CA LEU A 215 10.47 0.20 1.79
C LEU A 215 10.69 -0.05 3.29
N PHE A 216 9.79 -0.77 3.95
CA PHE A 216 9.93 -1.17 5.36
C PHE A 216 11.18 -2.01 5.61
N ALA A 217 11.43 -3.02 4.76
CA ALA A 217 12.62 -3.84 4.86
C ALA A 217 13.90 -3.01 4.66
N TYR A 218 13.89 -2.10 3.67
CA TYR A 218 15.02 -1.20 3.42
C TYR A 218 15.28 -0.28 4.62
N THR A 219 14.25 0.39 5.16
CA THR A 219 14.41 1.30 6.30
C THR A 219 14.92 0.58 7.54
N GLN A 220 14.42 -0.64 7.81
CA GLN A 220 14.90 -1.43 8.94
C GLN A 220 16.38 -1.81 8.82
N VAL A 221 16.87 -2.12 7.61
CA VAL A 221 18.28 -2.44 7.38
C VAL A 221 19.15 -1.18 7.49
N ASP A 222 18.71 -0.07 6.91
CA ASP A 222 19.40 1.21 6.92
C ASP A 222 19.55 1.74 8.37
N GLU A 223 18.44 1.78 9.11
CA GLU A 223 18.44 2.18 10.53
C GLU A 223 19.33 1.28 11.39
N SER A 224 19.33 -0.04 11.16
CA SER A 224 20.19 -0.96 11.92
C SER A 224 21.68 -0.69 11.70
N THR A 225 22.05 -0.12 10.56
CA THR A 225 23.43 0.22 10.21
C THR A 225 23.82 1.59 10.78
N ASP A 226 22.94 2.59 10.62
CA ASP A 226 23.20 3.98 11.00
C ASP A 226 23.07 4.26 12.51
N THR A 227 22.28 3.47 13.24
CA THR A 227 22.12 3.65 14.71
C THR A 227 23.46 3.55 15.45
N SER A 228 24.45 2.86 14.89
CA SER A 228 25.81 2.76 15.45
C SER A 228 26.60 4.08 15.41
N ASN A 229 26.22 5.02 14.52
CA ASN A 229 26.88 6.32 14.32
C ASN A 229 26.07 7.51 14.84
N LEU A 230 24.86 7.27 15.38
CA LEU A 230 24.02 8.35 15.90
C LEU A 230 24.56 8.88 17.23
N LEU A 231 24.73 10.20 17.28
CA LEU A 231 25.12 10.89 18.49
C LEU A 231 23.97 10.85 19.49
N ASP A 232 24.21 10.26 20.67
CA ASP A 232 23.24 10.26 21.77
C ASP A 232 23.14 11.68 22.38
N PRO A 233 22.03 12.41 22.14
CA PRO A 233 21.90 13.77 22.63
C PRO A 233 21.79 13.82 24.15
N ALA A 234 21.28 12.77 24.81
CA ALA A 234 21.18 12.71 26.26
C ALA A 234 22.55 12.56 26.92
N LYS A 235 23.52 11.95 26.23
CA LYS A 235 24.93 11.89 26.68
C LYS A 235 25.71 13.16 26.35
N LYS A 236 25.42 13.81 25.22
CA LYS A 236 26.14 15.02 24.79
C LYS A 236 25.67 16.28 25.49
N PHE A 237 24.37 16.40 25.73
CA PHE A 237 23.76 17.60 26.28
C PHE A 237 23.28 17.32 27.70
N THR A 238 23.87 18.02 28.67
CA THR A 238 23.40 18.01 30.05
C THR A 238 22.47 19.18 30.26
N TYR A 239 21.23 18.89 30.66
CA TYR A 239 20.30 19.92 31.08
C TYR A 239 20.71 20.45 32.46
N ILE A 240 20.98 21.75 32.55
CA ILE A 240 21.23 22.43 33.82
C ILE A 240 19.94 23.16 34.18
N PRO A 241 19.19 22.70 35.20
CA PRO A 241 17.98 23.38 35.62
C PRO A 241 18.32 24.78 36.18
N PRO A 242 17.58 25.83 35.80
CA PRO A 242 17.71 27.13 36.46
C PRO A 242 17.33 27.03 37.95
N ALA A 243 17.91 27.87 38.79
CA ALA A 243 17.64 27.84 40.23
C ALA A 243 16.15 28.15 40.53
N GLY A 244 15.57 27.42 41.50
CA GLY A 244 14.21 27.66 42.01
C GLY A 244 13.08 26.91 41.30
N ILE A 245 13.37 25.87 40.52
CA ILE A 245 12.35 25.04 39.84
C ILE A 245 12.13 23.67 40.49
N ASP A 246 12.67 23.44 41.69
CA ASP A 246 12.68 22.13 42.36
C ASP A 246 11.26 21.56 42.61
N ASP A 247 10.26 22.43 42.72
CA ASP A 247 8.84 22.05 42.89
C ASP A 247 8.02 22.11 41.56
N THR A 248 8.69 22.14 40.40
CA THR A 248 8.02 22.22 39.09
C THR A 248 7.81 20.84 38.48
N TYR A 249 6.55 20.52 38.18
CA TYR A 249 6.16 19.30 37.48
C TYR A 249 5.65 19.63 36.09
N VAL A 250 6.25 19.00 35.07
CA VAL A 250 5.78 19.09 33.69
C VAL A 250 5.11 17.77 33.32
N VAL A 251 3.84 17.83 32.96
CA VAL A 251 3.10 16.69 32.41
C VAL A 251 2.93 16.93 30.91
N PHE A 252 3.53 16.06 30.11
CA PHE A 252 3.37 16.08 28.66
C PHE A 252 2.32 15.06 28.24
N ILE A 253 1.20 15.54 27.70
CA ILE A 253 0.09 14.70 27.24
C ILE A 253 0.20 14.57 25.72
N ILE A 254 0.52 13.37 25.24
CA ILE A 254 0.55 13.05 23.81
C ILE A 254 -0.82 12.48 23.46
N GLY A 255 -1.64 13.27 22.76
CA GLY A 255 -2.90 12.81 22.21
C GLY A 255 -2.68 11.85 21.05
N GLU A 256 -3.63 10.95 20.81
CA GLU A 256 -3.54 9.94 19.75
C GLU A 256 -4.24 10.42 18.47
N THR A 257 -5.58 10.44 18.45
CA THR A 257 -6.38 10.75 17.24
C THR A 257 -7.31 11.95 17.42
N THR A 258 -7.12 12.77 18.46
CA THR A 258 -7.96 13.95 18.68
C THR A 258 -7.70 15.00 17.60
N ARG A 259 -8.73 15.29 16.81
CA ARG A 259 -8.66 16.32 15.77
C ARG A 259 -9.14 17.67 16.29
N TRP A 260 -8.39 18.72 15.95
CA TRP A 260 -8.66 20.09 16.41
C TRP A 260 -10.02 20.64 15.94
N ASP A 261 -10.47 20.24 14.75
CA ASP A 261 -11.74 20.68 14.14
C ASP A 261 -12.98 20.15 14.87
N HIS A 262 -12.82 19.21 15.81
CA HIS A 262 -13.88 18.65 16.65
C HIS A 262 -13.71 19.02 18.13
N MET A 263 -12.87 20.00 18.46
CA MET A 263 -12.68 20.48 19.83
C MET A 263 -13.52 21.73 20.09
N GLY A 264 -14.45 21.66 21.05
CA GLY A 264 -15.34 22.77 21.42
C GLY A 264 -14.56 24.05 21.79
N ILE A 265 -13.45 23.91 22.49
CA ILE A 265 -12.57 25.03 22.87
C ILE A 265 -11.94 25.76 21.68
N LEU A 266 -11.92 25.13 20.51
CA LEU A 266 -11.44 25.71 19.25
C LEU A 266 -12.57 26.19 18.34
N GLY A 267 -13.82 26.24 18.84
CA GLY A 267 -14.97 26.76 18.12
C GLY A 267 -15.82 25.71 17.41
N TYR A 268 -15.68 24.43 17.76
CA TYR A 268 -16.60 23.39 17.26
C TYR A 268 -18.02 23.60 17.82
N GLU A 269 -19.05 23.39 17.00
CA GLU A 269 -20.45 23.70 17.35
C GLU A 269 -20.96 22.94 18.58
N ARG A 270 -20.47 21.72 18.79
CA ARG A 270 -20.79 20.92 19.98
C ARG A 270 -19.71 21.11 21.03
N ASP A 271 -20.11 21.32 22.28
CA ASP A 271 -19.16 21.36 23.39
C ASP A 271 -18.62 19.95 23.71
N THR A 272 -17.49 19.61 23.07
CA THR A 272 -16.75 18.36 23.28
C THR A 272 -15.64 18.50 24.32
N THR A 273 -15.41 19.70 24.85
CA THR A 273 -14.35 19.99 25.83
C THR A 273 -14.88 20.81 27.02
N PRO A 274 -16.01 20.44 27.65
CA PRO A 274 -16.68 21.27 28.66
C PRO A 274 -15.80 21.51 29.89
N ALA A 275 -15.02 20.49 30.28
CA ALA A 275 -14.10 20.58 31.42
C ALA A 275 -12.98 21.61 31.19
N PHE A 276 -12.48 21.73 29.96
CA PHE A 276 -11.42 22.70 29.63
C PHE A 276 -11.96 24.14 29.63
N VAL A 277 -13.18 24.35 29.13
CA VAL A 277 -13.86 25.65 29.16
C VAL A 277 -14.11 26.09 30.61
N ALA A 278 -14.70 25.22 31.42
CA ALA A 278 -14.94 25.49 32.85
C ALA A 278 -13.64 25.78 33.63
N ARG A 279 -12.54 25.08 33.31
CA ARG A 279 -11.23 25.32 33.95
C ARG A 279 -10.63 26.67 33.54
N ARG A 280 -10.80 27.09 32.29
CA ARG A 280 -10.34 28.40 31.78
C ARG A 280 -11.08 29.54 32.46
N GLU A 281 -12.39 29.42 32.64
CA GLU A 281 -13.22 30.44 33.30
C GLU A 281 -12.95 30.55 34.81
N SER A 282 -12.57 29.44 35.46
CA SER A 282 -12.20 29.40 36.88
C SER A 282 -10.74 29.78 37.16
N GLY A 283 -9.97 30.23 36.16
CA GLY A 283 -8.59 30.69 36.33
C GLY A 283 -7.56 29.57 36.58
N GLY A 284 -7.90 28.32 36.25
CA GLY A 284 -7.05 27.16 36.51
C GLY A 284 -5.99 26.90 35.43
N PHE A 285 -4.72 26.86 35.85
CA PHE A 285 -3.48 26.44 35.16
C PHE A 285 -3.21 27.07 33.77
N PRO A 286 -2.04 27.71 33.55
CA PRO A 286 -1.61 28.08 32.20
C PRO A 286 -1.26 26.82 31.43
N TRP A 287 -2.12 26.42 30.49
CA TRP A 287 -1.82 25.38 29.50
C TRP A 287 -1.57 26.03 28.13
N TYR A 288 -0.62 25.48 27.39
CA TYR A 288 -0.29 25.92 26.04
C TYR A 288 -0.65 24.81 25.05
N LEU A 289 -1.60 25.07 24.15
CA LEU A 289 -1.89 24.17 23.05
C LEU A 289 -0.89 24.42 21.93
N VAL A 290 0.08 23.52 21.79
CA VAL A 290 1.05 23.57 20.69
C VAL A 290 0.43 22.91 19.46
N ARG A 291 0.27 23.69 18.40
CA ARG A 291 -0.26 23.22 17.11
C ARG A 291 0.89 22.81 16.19
N HIS A 292 0.96 21.54 15.84
CA HIS A 292 1.71 21.12 14.65
C HIS A 292 0.81 21.28 13.42
N ARG A 293 1.17 22.18 12.50
CA ARG A 293 0.68 22.09 11.12
C ARG A 293 1.51 21.02 10.44
N HIS A 294 0.87 19.91 10.08
CA HIS A 294 1.33 19.10 8.96
C HIS A 294 0.90 19.76 7.65
#